data_AF-A0A060WH99-F1
#
_entry.id   AF-A0A060WH99-F1
#
_cell.length_a   1.000
_cell.length_b   1.000
_cell.length_c   1.000
_cell.angle_alpha   90.00
_cell.angle_beta   90.00
_cell.angle_gamma   90.00
#
_symmetry.space_group_name_H-M   'P 1'
#
loop_
_entity.id
_entity.type
_entity.pdbx_description
1 polymer ?
#
loop_
_entity_poly.entity_id
_entity_poly.type
_entity_poly.pdbx_seq_one_letter_code
_entity_poly.pdbx_strand_id
1 'polypeptide(L)'
;MNSEAQESAGGSDLESDFNWDEYLEENGVLAVPHHAFKHVDRSLQTGLAPGMMLEVSVRSEPDQPYWVATIITACGQLLLLRYEGYHDDRRADFWSDIMTSDLHPLGWGRQQGRPMRPPNGEGVTYTFVLLKTGWALCSNKCIGIHSFSYIVEVGSLLTP
;
A
#
# COMPACT_ATOMS: atom_id res chain seq x y z
N MET A 1 17.70 12.52 -68.29
CA MET A 1 17.40 11.26 -67.58
C MET A 1 18.13 11.37 -66.24
N ASN A 2 17.46 11.95 -65.25
CA ASN A 2 16.85 11.23 -64.11
C ASN A 2 17.93 10.79 -63.11
N SER A 3 17.88 11.06 -61.81
CA SER A 3 16.85 11.70 -60.96
C SER A 3 17.46 11.80 -59.55
N GLU A 4 16.91 12.71 -58.74
CA GLU A 4 17.21 12.94 -57.34
C GLU A 4 17.21 11.66 -56.47
N ALA A 5 18.03 11.66 -55.42
CA ALA A 5 17.71 10.96 -54.18
C ALA A 5 18.16 11.84 -53.00
N GLN A 6 17.17 12.55 -52.46
CA GLN A 6 17.21 13.36 -51.27
C GLN A 6 17.02 12.40 -50.08
N GLU A 7 18.07 12.10 -49.32
CA GLU A 7 17.94 11.31 -48.08
C GLU A 7 17.41 12.22 -46.97
N SER A 8 16.09 12.07 -46.79
CA SER A 8 15.25 12.61 -45.74
C SER A 8 15.90 12.53 -44.36
N ALA A 9 16.07 13.67 -43.70
CA ALA A 9 16.27 13.74 -42.27
C ALA A 9 15.08 13.03 -41.60
N GLY A 10 15.32 11.84 -41.05
CA GLY A 10 14.35 11.13 -40.23
C GLY A 10 13.98 12.02 -39.06
N GLY A 11 12.81 12.66 -39.15
CA GLY A 11 12.19 13.33 -38.03
C GLY A 11 12.00 12.31 -36.94
N SER A 12 12.75 12.45 -35.85
CA SER A 12 12.33 11.91 -34.58
C SER A 12 11.01 12.62 -34.27
N ASP A 13 9.88 11.97 -34.52
CA ASP A 13 8.66 12.22 -33.74
C ASP A 13 9.04 11.91 -32.30
N LEU A 14 9.63 12.93 -31.65
CA LEU A 14 9.65 13.02 -30.21
C LEU A 14 8.18 13.19 -29.88
N GLU A 15 7.55 12.09 -29.47
CA GLU A 15 6.25 12.07 -28.84
C GLU A 15 6.33 13.07 -27.69
N SER A 16 5.88 14.31 -27.94
CA SER A 16 6.00 15.40 -26.99
C SER A 16 5.14 15.03 -25.80
N ASP A 17 5.73 14.98 -24.61
CA ASP A 17 4.98 14.75 -23.38
C ASP A 17 3.79 15.71 -23.33
N PHE A 18 2.63 15.17 -22.97
CA PHE A 18 1.38 15.94 -22.95
C PHE A 18 1.45 17.07 -21.92
N ASN A 19 1.26 18.30 -22.36
CA ASN A 19 1.27 19.49 -21.51
C ASN A 19 -0.16 19.92 -21.14
N TRP A 20 -0.52 19.79 -19.86
CA TRP A 20 -1.82 20.21 -19.35
C TRP A 20 -2.06 21.72 -19.49
N ASP A 21 -1.04 22.56 -19.35
CA ASP A 21 -1.20 24.01 -19.42
C ASP A 21 -1.61 24.45 -20.83
N GLU A 22 -0.94 23.91 -21.86
CA GLU A 22 -1.25 24.17 -23.26
C GLU A 22 -2.65 23.66 -23.62
N TYR A 23 -3.01 22.44 -23.20
CA TYR A 23 -4.33 21.87 -23.44
C TYR A 23 -5.46 22.73 -22.83
N LEU A 24 -5.28 23.22 -21.60
CA LEU A 24 -6.28 24.05 -20.94
C LEU A 24 -6.44 25.40 -21.65
N GLU A 25 -5.33 26.02 -22.07
CA GLU A 25 -5.33 27.27 -22.83
C GLU A 25 -6.00 27.12 -24.20
N GLU A 26 -5.64 26.09 -24.98
CA GLU A 26 -6.20 25.81 -26.31
C GLU A 26 -7.71 25.57 -26.27
N ASN A 27 -8.20 24.87 -25.24
CA ASN A 27 -9.60 24.54 -25.09
C ASN A 27 -10.40 25.63 -24.34
N GLY A 28 -9.73 26.69 -23.85
CA GLY A 28 -10.37 27.77 -23.09
C GLY A 28 -11.04 27.29 -21.80
N VAL A 29 -10.53 26.23 -21.20
CA VAL A 29 -11.09 25.61 -19.99
C VAL A 29 -10.20 25.90 -18.79
N LEU A 30 -10.80 25.95 -17.60
CA LEU A 30 -10.08 26.18 -16.34
C LEU A 30 -9.91 24.87 -15.59
N ALA A 31 -8.73 24.68 -15.00
CA ALA A 31 -8.50 23.60 -14.07
C ALA A 31 -9.44 23.72 -12.87
N VAL A 32 -9.97 22.58 -12.41
CA VAL A 32 -10.78 22.54 -11.19
C VAL A 32 -9.86 22.88 -9.99
N PRO A 33 -10.25 23.82 -9.12
CA PRO A 33 -9.41 24.19 -7.97
C PRO A 33 -9.14 22.99 -7.05
N HIS A 34 -7.92 22.90 -6.49
CA HIS A 34 -7.53 21.80 -5.60
C HIS A 34 -8.48 21.60 -4.40
N HIS A 35 -9.04 22.68 -3.85
CA HIS A 35 -9.97 22.62 -2.72
C HIS A 35 -11.33 21.98 -3.05
N ALA A 36 -11.65 21.79 -4.34
CA ALA A 36 -12.81 21.00 -4.76
C ALA A 36 -12.62 19.50 -4.43
N PHE A 37 -11.37 19.05 -4.28
CA PHE A 37 -11.01 17.66 -4.04
C PHE A 37 -10.68 17.41 -2.56
N LYS A 38 -11.64 17.66 -1.65
CA LYS A 38 -11.46 17.50 -0.18
C LYS A 38 -10.95 16.12 0.27
N HIS A 39 -11.16 15.07 -0.53
CA HIS A 39 -10.67 13.72 -0.25
C HIS A 39 -9.14 13.61 -0.43
N VAL A 40 -8.53 14.44 -1.28
CA VAL A 40 -7.08 14.53 -1.47
C VAL A 40 -6.44 15.10 -0.21
N ASP A 41 -6.97 16.21 0.31
CA ASP A 41 -6.46 16.81 1.57
C ASP A 41 -6.62 15.86 2.76
N ARG A 42 -7.74 15.13 2.81
CA ARG A 42 -8.00 14.13 3.86
C ARG A 42 -7.00 12.98 3.82
N SER A 43 -6.60 12.53 2.62
CA SER A 43 -5.63 11.44 2.48
C SER A 43 -4.27 11.75 3.09
N LEU A 44 -3.80 12.99 2.87
CA LEU A 44 -2.53 13.49 3.42
C LEU A 44 -2.54 13.51 4.95
N GLN A 45 -3.72 13.59 5.58
CA GLN A 45 -3.89 13.61 7.04
C GLN A 45 -3.94 12.22 7.67
N THR A 46 -4.18 11.16 6.89
CA THR A 46 -4.31 9.79 7.44
C THR A 46 -3.00 9.26 8.03
N GLY A 47 -1.86 9.79 7.58
CA GLY A 47 -0.52 9.34 7.98
C GLY A 47 -0.15 7.95 7.45
N LEU A 48 -0.99 7.34 6.60
CA LEU A 48 -0.74 6.04 6.00
C LEU A 48 0.17 6.18 4.77
N ALA A 49 1.22 5.38 4.71
CA ALA A 49 2.20 5.41 3.63
C ALA A 49 2.51 3.99 3.11
N PRO A 50 2.96 3.86 1.85
CA PRO A 50 3.50 2.61 1.35
C PRO A 50 4.55 1.99 2.28
N GLY A 51 4.48 0.67 2.48
CA GLY A 51 5.33 -0.09 3.39
C GLY A 51 4.82 -0.17 4.84
N MET A 52 3.81 0.61 5.21
CA MET A 52 3.13 0.43 6.51
C MET A 52 2.28 -0.84 6.51
N MET A 53 2.06 -1.39 7.70
CA MET A 53 1.31 -2.63 7.89
C MET A 53 0.13 -2.41 8.84
N LEU A 54 -0.97 -3.08 8.57
CA LEU A 54 -2.23 -2.93 9.30
C LEU A 54 -3.02 -4.24 9.30
N GLU A 55 -3.99 -4.34 10.20
CA GLU A 55 -4.93 -5.47 10.26
C GLU A 55 -6.19 -5.14 9.45
N VAL A 56 -6.61 -6.07 8.60
CA VAL A 56 -7.73 -5.93 7.66
C VAL A 56 -8.69 -7.10 7.82
N SER A 57 -9.99 -6.83 7.78
CA SER A 57 -11.02 -7.88 7.76
C SER A 57 -10.92 -8.74 6.49
N VAL A 58 -10.82 -10.06 6.65
CA VAL A 58 -10.88 -11.03 5.56
C VAL A 58 -12.34 -11.39 5.29
N ARG A 59 -13.01 -10.58 4.47
CA ARG A 59 -14.47 -10.67 4.23
C ARG A 59 -14.94 -11.95 3.54
N SER A 60 -14.03 -12.69 2.89
CA SER A 60 -14.34 -13.94 2.19
C SER A 60 -14.57 -15.12 3.14
N GLU A 61 -14.15 -15.03 4.40
CA GLU A 61 -14.12 -16.13 5.34
C GLU A 61 -15.24 -16.06 6.39
N PRO A 62 -15.77 -17.22 6.83
CA PRO A 62 -16.72 -17.28 7.93
C PRO A 62 -16.07 -16.76 9.24
N ASP A 63 -16.91 -16.11 10.05
CA ASP A 63 -16.55 -15.39 11.29
C ASP A 63 -15.71 -14.12 11.11
N GLN A 64 -15.53 -13.65 9.87
CA GLN A 64 -14.85 -12.38 9.56
C GLN A 64 -13.51 -12.22 10.31
N PRO A 65 -12.56 -13.14 10.10
CA PRO A 65 -11.25 -13.03 10.71
C PRO A 65 -10.50 -11.81 10.19
N TYR A 66 -9.45 -11.42 10.90
CA TYR A 66 -8.55 -10.36 10.47
C TYR A 66 -7.22 -10.97 10.04
N TRP A 67 -6.55 -10.30 9.13
CA TRP A 67 -5.18 -10.64 8.74
C TRP A 67 -4.35 -9.39 8.50
N VAL A 68 -3.03 -9.56 8.57
CA VAL A 68 -2.10 -8.47 8.33
C VAL A 68 -1.99 -8.23 6.83
N ALA A 69 -2.00 -6.96 6.43
CA ALA A 69 -1.73 -6.52 5.07
C ALA A 69 -0.73 -5.36 5.06
N THR A 70 0.09 -5.31 4.01
CA THR A 70 1.01 -4.23 3.72
C THR A 70 0.39 -3.25 2.73
N ILE A 71 0.58 -1.95 2.96
CA ILE A 71 0.23 -0.90 2.01
C ILE A 71 1.24 -0.91 0.87
N ILE A 72 0.80 -1.29 -0.33
CA ILE A 72 1.61 -1.24 -1.55
C ILE A 72 1.62 0.19 -2.10
N THR A 73 0.45 0.82 -2.17
CA THR A 73 0.27 2.19 -2.69
C THR A 73 -0.81 2.91 -1.90
N ALA A 74 -0.64 4.22 -1.70
CA ALA A 74 -1.67 5.09 -1.14
C ALA A 74 -2.07 6.15 -2.19
N CYS A 75 -3.36 6.17 -2.55
CA CYS A 75 -3.94 7.06 -3.54
C CYS A 75 -5.19 7.73 -2.94
N GLY A 76 -5.02 8.87 -2.28
CA GLY A 76 -6.17 9.51 -1.67
C GLY A 76 -6.73 8.65 -0.53
N GLN A 77 -8.04 8.41 -0.56
CA GLN A 77 -8.71 7.52 0.40
C GLN A 77 -8.56 6.03 0.08
N LEU A 78 -7.96 5.68 -1.06
CA LEU A 78 -7.82 4.31 -1.53
C LEU A 78 -6.41 3.81 -1.26
N LEU A 79 -6.33 2.63 -0.64
CA LEU A 79 -5.09 1.90 -0.40
C LEU A 79 -5.07 0.67 -1.29
N LEU A 80 -3.96 0.45 -1.98
CA LEU A 80 -3.66 -0.84 -2.57
C LEU A 80 -2.98 -1.68 -1.49
N LEU A 81 -3.63 -2.76 -1.08
CA LEU A 81 -3.18 -3.63 0.00
C LEU A 81 -2.80 -5.00 -0.54
N ARG A 82 -1.77 -5.60 0.07
CA ARG A 82 -1.41 -7.01 -0.13
C ARG A 82 -1.44 -7.72 1.21
N TYR A 83 -2.16 -8.85 1.28
CA TYR A 83 -2.09 -9.70 2.47
C TYR A 83 -0.69 -10.26 2.66
N GLU A 84 -0.25 -10.27 3.90
CA GLU A 84 0.98 -10.93 4.29
C GLU A 84 0.94 -12.43 3.99
N GLY A 85 2.00 -12.94 3.34
CA GLY A 85 2.10 -14.32 2.81
C GLY A 85 2.08 -14.41 1.29
N TYR A 86 1.52 -13.42 0.61
CA TYR A 86 1.47 -13.41 -0.86
C TYR A 86 2.75 -12.88 -1.52
N HIS A 87 3.75 -12.48 -0.73
CA HIS A 87 5.07 -12.03 -1.19
C HIS A 87 5.00 -11.05 -2.38
N ASP A 88 5.49 -11.43 -3.55
CA ASP A 88 5.54 -10.61 -4.76
C ASP A 88 4.38 -10.87 -5.74
N ASP A 89 3.35 -11.65 -5.35
CA ASP A 89 2.19 -11.92 -6.18
C ASP A 89 1.24 -10.71 -6.24
N ARG A 90 1.48 -9.85 -7.22
CA ARG A 90 0.63 -8.68 -7.52
C ARG A 90 -0.82 -9.02 -7.86
N ARG A 91 -1.13 -10.28 -8.20
CA ARG A 91 -2.51 -10.70 -8.53
C ARG A 91 -3.40 -10.76 -7.28
N ALA A 92 -2.79 -10.85 -6.10
CA ALA A 92 -3.48 -10.86 -4.82
C ALA A 92 -3.69 -9.46 -4.23
N ASP A 93 -3.21 -8.40 -4.89
CA ASP A 93 -3.40 -7.02 -4.45
C ASP A 93 -4.87 -6.63 -4.59
N PHE A 94 -5.39 -5.91 -3.60
CA PHE A 94 -6.76 -5.43 -3.61
C PHE A 94 -6.84 -3.97 -3.16
N TRP A 95 -7.78 -3.24 -3.73
CA TRP A 95 -8.07 -1.87 -3.31
C TRP A 95 -9.00 -1.87 -2.10
N SER A 96 -8.69 -1.00 -1.14
CA SER A 96 -9.44 -0.83 0.08
C SER A 96 -9.61 0.66 0.38
N ASP A 97 -10.86 1.07 0.65
CA ASP A 97 -11.20 2.43 1.02
C ASP A 97 -11.08 2.62 2.54
N ILE A 98 -10.27 3.58 2.97
CA ILE A 98 -9.99 3.86 4.39
C ILE A 98 -11.26 4.18 5.19
N MET A 99 -12.27 4.78 4.56
CA MET A 99 -13.48 5.25 5.25
C MET A 99 -14.53 4.16 5.44
N THR A 100 -14.50 3.11 4.60
CA THR A 100 -15.54 2.06 4.57
C THR A 100 -15.00 0.66 4.88
N SER A 101 -13.69 0.49 4.81
CA SER A 101 -13.00 -0.75 5.14
C SER A 101 -12.69 -0.78 6.63
N ASP A 102 -12.66 -1.98 7.19
CA ASP A 102 -12.36 -2.17 8.60
C ASP A 102 -10.85 -2.38 8.75
N LEU A 103 -10.15 -1.26 8.95
CA LEU A 103 -8.70 -1.16 9.00
C LEU A 103 -8.26 -0.78 10.41
N HIS A 104 -7.32 -1.54 10.98
CA HIS A 104 -6.87 -1.34 12.34
C HIS A 104 -5.35 -1.36 12.47
N PRO A 105 -4.79 -0.67 13.48
CA PRO A 105 -3.38 -0.83 13.82
C PRO A 105 -3.08 -2.27 14.25
N LEU A 106 -1.83 -2.67 14.08
CA LEU A 106 -1.36 -3.99 14.52
C LEU A 106 -1.65 -4.23 16.01
N GLY A 107 -2.15 -5.42 16.33
CA GLY A 107 -2.50 -5.87 17.68
C GLY A 107 -3.97 -5.67 18.06
N TRP A 108 -4.77 -5.00 17.23
CA TRP A 108 -6.19 -4.74 17.51
C TRP A 108 -7.01 -6.03 17.60
N GLY A 109 -6.82 -6.97 16.67
CA GLY A 109 -7.54 -8.23 16.61
C GLY A 109 -7.33 -9.05 17.88
N ARG A 110 -6.08 -9.11 18.37
CA ARG A 110 -5.77 -9.74 19.67
C ARG A 110 -6.47 -9.04 20.83
N GLN A 111 -6.48 -7.70 20.85
CA GLN A 111 -7.13 -6.92 21.90
C GLN A 111 -8.65 -7.14 21.93
N GLN A 112 -9.27 -7.30 20.76
CA GLN A 112 -10.71 -7.52 20.60
C GLN A 112 -11.11 -9.00 20.63
N GLY A 113 -10.15 -9.93 20.81
CA GLY A 113 -10.40 -11.37 20.75
C GLY A 113 -10.88 -11.86 19.39
N ARG A 114 -10.53 -11.15 18.31
CA ARG A 114 -10.85 -11.53 16.93
C ARG A 114 -9.86 -12.58 16.41
N PRO A 115 -10.33 -13.55 15.62
CA PRO A 115 -9.46 -14.57 15.05
C PRO A 115 -8.52 -13.96 14.00
N MET A 116 -7.23 -14.29 14.11
CA MET A 116 -6.20 -13.91 13.13
C MET A 116 -5.97 -15.10 12.19
N ARG A 117 -6.47 -15.03 10.94
CA ARG A 117 -6.36 -16.14 9.97
C ARG A 117 -5.94 -15.66 8.58
N PRO A 118 -4.96 -16.30 7.93
CA PRO A 118 -4.56 -15.97 6.56
C PRO A 118 -5.66 -16.38 5.55
N PRO A 119 -5.91 -15.59 4.49
CA PRO A 119 -6.95 -15.89 3.49
C PRO A 119 -6.77 -17.22 2.75
N ASN A 120 -5.52 -17.67 2.52
CA ASN A 120 -5.24 -18.90 1.77
C ASN A 120 -4.59 -20.01 2.61
N GLY A 121 -4.59 -19.90 3.94
CA GLY A 121 -3.99 -20.91 4.82
C GLY A 121 -2.46 -20.95 4.83
N GLU A 122 -1.76 -20.19 3.98
CA GLU A 122 -0.31 -20.03 4.02
C GLU A 122 0.07 -19.08 5.18
N GLY A 123 0.35 -19.67 6.34
CA GLY A 123 0.72 -18.94 7.55
C GLY A 123 2.15 -18.40 7.46
N VAL A 124 2.30 -17.08 7.56
CA VAL A 124 3.60 -16.45 7.83
C VAL A 124 3.74 -16.27 9.34
N THR A 125 4.87 -16.71 9.90
CA THR A 125 5.20 -16.49 11.30
C THR A 125 5.73 -15.09 11.49
N TYR A 126 4.98 -14.26 12.22
CA TYR A 126 5.44 -12.95 12.67
C TYR A 126 5.87 -13.03 14.13
N THR A 127 7.05 -12.48 14.43
CA THR A 127 7.45 -12.20 15.82
C THR A 127 7.12 -10.75 16.10
N PHE A 128 6.19 -10.51 17.01
CA PHE A 128 5.87 -9.16 17.45
C PHE A 128 6.78 -8.82 18.63
N VAL A 129 7.55 -7.74 18.50
CA VAL A 129 8.38 -7.21 19.58
C VAL A 129 7.63 -6.04 20.20
N LEU A 130 7.34 -6.12 21.50
CA LEU A 130 6.82 -4.97 22.24
C LEU A 130 7.96 -3.98 22.49
N LEU A 131 7.91 -2.81 21.84
CA LEU A 131 8.77 -1.68 22.13
C LEU A 131 8.08 -0.77 23.17
N LYS A 132 8.86 0.04 23.89
CA LYS A 132 8.33 1.01 24.87
C LYS A 132 7.35 2.03 24.27
N THR A 133 7.31 2.15 22.94
CA THR A 133 6.45 3.07 22.18
C THR A 133 5.31 2.36 21.42
N GLY A 134 5.19 1.03 21.53
CA GLY A 134 4.18 0.24 20.80
C GLY A 134 4.73 -1.09 20.26
N TRP A 135 3.90 -1.86 19.57
CA TRP A 135 4.30 -3.13 18.95
C TRP A 135 5.06 -2.90 17.64
N ALA A 136 6.17 -3.59 17.44
CA ALA A 136 6.93 -3.64 16.19
C ALA A 136 6.91 -5.05 15.61
N LEU A 137 6.66 -5.16 14.30
CA LEU A 137 6.68 -6.42 13.58
C LEU A 137 8.10 -6.75 13.16
N CYS A 138 8.60 -7.94 13.51
CA CYS A 138 9.86 -8.46 13.01
C CYS A 138 9.57 -9.68 12.14
N SER A 139 9.81 -9.57 10.83
CA SER A 139 9.82 -10.74 9.95
C SER A 139 11.17 -11.46 10.08
N ASN A 140 11.20 -12.77 9.81
CA ASN A 140 12.40 -13.62 9.88
C ASN A 140 13.54 -13.23 8.90
N LYS A 141 13.52 -12.03 8.31
CA LYS A 141 14.62 -11.46 7.50
C LYS A 141 15.42 -10.36 8.21
N CYS A 142 15.08 -9.97 9.43
CA CYS A 142 15.81 -8.93 10.16
C CYS A 142 16.99 -9.48 10.98
N ILE A 143 18.05 -9.94 10.30
CA ILE A 143 19.39 -9.84 10.90
C ILE A 143 19.83 -8.39 10.69
N GLY A 144 19.68 -7.55 11.72
CA GLY A 144 20.09 -6.15 11.63
C GLY A 144 19.59 -5.24 12.74
N ILE A 145 19.49 -5.70 13.99
CA ILE A 145 19.26 -4.80 15.13
C ILE A 145 20.63 -4.43 15.71
N HIS A 146 21.27 -3.40 15.14
CA HIS A 146 22.45 -2.77 15.74
C HIS A 146 22.03 -1.83 16.88
N SER A 147 21.58 -2.41 17.99
CA SER A 147 21.74 -1.92 19.37
C SER A 147 20.76 -2.67 20.26
N PHE A 148 21.24 -3.75 20.86
CA PHE A 148 20.49 -4.50 21.87
C PHE A 148 20.44 -3.68 23.15
N SER A 149 19.38 -2.92 23.34
CA SER A 149 18.94 -2.50 24.65
C SER A 149 17.43 -2.36 24.59
N TYR A 150 16.72 -3.06 25.47
CA TYR A 150 15.27 -3.05 25.64
C TYR A 150 14.43 -3.96 24.72
N ILE A 151 14.69 -5.27 24.76
CA ILE A 151 13.66 -6.29 24.49
C ILE A 151 13.02 -6.64 25.84
N VAL A 152 11.70 -6.52 25.96
CA VAL A 152 10.99 -6.74 27.24
C VAL A 152 10.19 -8.06 27.24
N GLU A 153 9.71 -8.54 26.09
CA GLU A 153 9.09 -9.86 25.97
C GLU A 153 9.07 -10.31 24.49
N VAL A 154 9.33 -11.58 24.22
CA VAL A 154 9.26 -12.19 22.88
C VAL A 154 7.96 -13.00 22.80
N GLY A 155 7.00 -12.54 22.01
CA GLY A 155 5.75 -13.26 21.74
C GLY A 155 5.79 -13.90 20.36
N SER A 156 5.73 -15.24 20.31
CA SER A 156 5.58 -16.00 19.06
C SER A 156 4.10 -16.18 18.75
N LEU A 157 3.65 -15.84 17.54
CA LEU A 157 2.42 -16.41 16.98
C LEU A 157 2.78 -17.75 16.34
N LEU A 158 2.62 -18.82 17.10
CA LEU A 158 2.47 -20.15 16.51
C LEU A 158 1.01 -20.27 16.11
N THR A 159 0.73 -20.25 14.81
CA THR A 159 -0.52 -20.86 14.33
C THR A 159 -0.39 -22.37 14.51
N PRO A 160 -1.36 -23.07 15.13
CA PRO A 160 -1.39 -24.52 15.12
C PRO A 160 -1.50 -25.07 13.68
#